data_AF-A0A7V9Q1U5-F1
#
_entry.id   AF-A0A7V9Q1U5-F1
#
_cell.length_a   1.000
_cell.length_b   1.000
_cell.length_c   1.000
_cell.angle_alpha   90.00
_cell.angle_beta   90.00
_cell.angle_gamma   90.00
#
_symmetry.space_group_name_H-M   'P 1'
#
loop_
_entity.id
_entity.type
_entity.pdbx_description
1 polymer ?
#
loop_
_entity_poly.entity_id
_entity_poly.type
_entity_poly.pdbx_seq_one_letter_code
_entity_poly.pdbx_strand_id
1 'polypeptide(L)'
;MQNVVAWVLLPIVLLAVSIGLGALLRRLSGLPIPAGLLAPLGATLAIVVALAGYTVGLRGLLTPLVIVVLAVVGLVLMLRGGTRLPRPGSAALLWSAVYGLYMAPVVLTGSWTWPGYNFVNDTAVQIAVANWLPEHGRSLPPERGVSTTLDVLITYIEGGYPLGSHALLAALHELMPIGVAELYHPFVSAFAGLCAVALAVLARPLIGPWWAAFAAFAAVANNLFYQYALQGNMKEVVTAATLATTAAVAGWSLRHLR
;
A
#
# COMPACT_ATOMS: atom_id res chain seq x y z
N MET A 1 15.26 -13.31 13.52
CA MET A 1 15.59 -11.86 13.40
C MET A 1 14.95 -11.24 12.16
N GLN A 2 14.94 -11.90 10.99
CA GLN A 2 14.28 -11.39 9.76
C GLN A 2 12.80 -11.02 9.94
N ASN A 3 12.05 -11.78 10.77
CA ASN A 3 10.62 -11.56 11.01
C ASN A 3 10.31 -10.14 11.52
N VAL A 4 11.00 -9.71 12.58
CA VAL A 4 10.80 -8.39 13.20
C VAL A 4 11.25 -7.29 12.25
N VAL A 5 12.31 -7.53 11.48
CA VAL A 5 12.77 -6.57 10.47
C VAL A 5 11.70 -6.37 9.40
N ALA A 6 11.08 -7.43 8.88
CA ALA A 6 9.98 -7.30 7.90
C ALA A 6 8.79 -6.51 8.47
N TRP A 7 8.38 -6.80 9.71
CA TRP A 7 7.24 -6.16 10.38
C TRP A 7 7.44 -4.68 10.67
N VAL A 8 8.68 -4.20 10.71
CA VAL A 8 9.01 -2.81 11.07
C VAL A 8 9.57 -2.04 9.88
N LEU A 9 10.48 -2.64 9.11
CA LEU A 9 11.14 -1.98 7.99
C LEU A 9 10.15 -1.67 6.87
N LEU A 10 9.28 -2.61 6.52
CA LEU A 10 8.30 -2.40 5.45
C LEU A 10 7.40 -1.19 5.70
N PRO A 11 6.66 -1.11 6.84
CA PRO A 11 5.80 0.04 7.05
C PRO A 11 6.57 1.35 7.12
N ILE A 12 7.81 1.36 7.65
CA ILE A 12 8.64 2.58 7.68
C ILE A 12 8.96 3.04 6.25
N VAL A 13 9.46 2.15 5.38
CA VAL A 13 9.82 2.50 4.01
C VAL A 13 8.57 2.89 3.21
N LEU A 14 7.50 2.12 3.32
CA LEU A 14 6.23 2.41 2.65
C LEU A 14 5.69 3.79 3.07
N LEU A 15 5.64 4.09 4.37
CA LEU A 15 5.15 5.38 4.86
C LEU A 15 6.08 6.53 4.44
N ALA A 16 7.41 6.35 4.47
CA ALA A 16 8.36 7.38 4.06
C ALA A 16 8.20 7.72 2.55
N VAL A 17 8.17 6.69 1.70
CA VAL A 17 7.92 6.83 0.26
C VAL A 17 6.56 7.49 0.01
N SER A 18 5.53 7.02 0.70
CA SER A 18 4.18 7.53 0.55
C SER A 18 4.06 8.99 0.98
N ILE A 19 4.67 9.39 2.10
CA ILE A 19 4.66 10.80 2.53
C ILE A 19 5.40 11.68 1.51
N GLY A 20 6.53 11.21 0.98
CA GLY A 20 7.29 11.95 -0.04
C GLY A 20 6.51 12.14 -1.34
N LEU A 21 5.90 11.08 -1.86
CA LEU A 21 5.06 11.15 -3.06
C LEU A 21 3.80 11.98 -2.84
N GLY A 22 3.18 11.89 -1.67
CA GLY A 22 2.04 12.75 -1.31
C GLY A 22 2.44 14.22 -1.23
N ALA A 23 3.63 14.52 -0.71
CA ALA A 23 4.19 15.88 -0.68
C ALA A 23 4.47 16.41 -2.09
N LEU A 24 4.99 15.56 -2.99
CA LEU A 24 5.16 15.89 -4.41
C LEU A 24 3.81 16.23 -5.06
N LEU A 25 2.78 15.40 -4.87
CA LEU A 25 1.44 15.66 -5.41
C LEU A 25 0.81 16.93 -4.85
N ARG A 26 0.98 17.20 -3.56
CA ARG A 26 0.54 18.48 -2.98
C ARG A 26 1.22 19.67 -3.66
N ARG A 27 2.52 19.55 -3.98
CA ARG A 27 3.25 20.63 -4.64
C ARG A 27 2.82 20.80 -6.10
N LEU A 28 2.63 19.71 -6.83
CA LEU A 28 2.23 19.74 -8.25
C LEU A 28 0.77 20.19 -8.45
N SER A 29 -0.13 19.77 -7.54
CA SER A 29 -1.55 20.17 -7.62
C SER A 29 -1.80 21.61 -7.16
N GLY A 30 -0.89 22.20 -6.38
CA GLY A 30 -1.10 23.51 -5.76
C GLY A 30 -2.21 23.54 -4.70
N LEU A 31 -2.80 22.39 -4.37
CA LEU A 31 -3.89 22.28 -3.42
C LEU A 31 -3.36 22.11 -1.98
N PRO A 32 -3.97 22.74 -0.95
CA PRO A 32 -3.60 22.58 0.46
C PRO A 32 -3.96 21.20 1.08
N ILE A 33 -3.48 20.09 0.50
CA ILE A 33 -3.82 18.72 0.92
C ILE A 33 -3.58 18.50 2.44
N PRO A 34 -4.57 17.98 3.20
CA PRO A 34 -4.43 17.71 4.62
C PRO A 34 -3.28 16.75 4.90
N ALA A 35 -2.56 16.98 6.01
CA ALA A 35 -1.44 16.12 6.40
C ALA A 35 -1.81 14.64 6.52
N GLY A 36 -3.03 14.33 6.98
CA GLY A 36 -3.54 12.96 7.08
C GLY A 36 -3.71 12.25 5.73
N LEU A 37 -3.84 12.97 4.62
CA LEU A 37 -3.98 12.39 3.28
C LEU A 37 -2.65 12.25 2.53
N LEU A 38 -1.54 12.78 3.06
CA LEU A 38 -0.25 12.68 2.36
C LEU A 38 0.18 11.23 2.13
N ALA A 39 0.17 10.40 3.18
CA ALA A 39 0.55 8.99 3.03
C ALA A 39 -0.46 8.18 2.18
N PRO A 40 -1.79 8.23 2.43
CA PRO A 40 -2.73 7.52 1.55
C PRO A 40 -2.60 7.92 0.07
N LEU A 41 -2.50 9.23 -0.22
CA LEU A 41 -2.36 9.73 -1.60
C LEU A 41 -1.02 9.37 -2.25
N GLY A 42 0.08 9.43 -1.50
CA GLY A 42 1.35 9.01 -2.07
C GLY A 42 1.47 7.51 -2.27
N ALA A 43 0.80 6.70 -1.45
CA ALA A 43 0.71 5.25 -1.67
C ALA A 43 -0.05 4.93 -2.96
N THR A 44 -1.13 5.66 -3.27
CA THR A 44 -1.83 5.49 -4.56
C THR A 44 -0.95 5.91 -5.74
N LEU A 45 -0.18 7.00 -5.61
CA LEU A 45 0.81 7.36 -6.63
C LEU A 45 1.91 6.30 -6.77
N ALA A 46 2.39 5.74 -5.67
CA ALA A 46 3.42 4.69 -5.69
C ALA A 46 2.95 3.46 -6.48
N ILE A 47 1.68 3.05 -6.32
CA ILE A 47 1.05 1.99 -7.12
C ILE A 47 1.11 2.31 -8.62
N VAL A 48 0.73 3.54 -8.99
CA VAL A 48 0.71 3.98 -10.39
C VAL A 48 2.12 3.98 -10.98
N VAL A 49 3.09 4.56 -10.27
CA VAL A 49 4.48 4.65 -10.73
C VAL A 49 5.10 3.26 -10.83
N ALA A 50 4.88 2.39 -9.84
CA ALA A 50 5.40 1.02 -9.86
C ALA A 50 4.87 0.23 -11.07
N LEU A 51 3.55 0.25 -11.29
CA LEU A 51 2.94 -0.46 -12.40
C LEU A 51 3.38 0.11 -13.75
N ALA A 52 3.45 1.45 -13.88
CA ALA A 52 3.94 2.09 -15.08
C ALA A 52 5.40 1.69 -15.37
N GLY A 53 6.27 1.69 -14.36
CA GLY A 53 7.67 1.27 -14.48
C GLY A 53 7.81 -0.13 -15.07
N TYR A 54 7.16 -1.12 -14.47
CA TYR A 54 7.20 -2.50 -14.99
C TYR A 54 6.51 -2.67 -16.34
N THR A 55 5.54 -1.82 -16.69
CA THR A 55 4.87 -1.84 -17.99
C THR A 55 5.79 -1.32 -19.10
N VAL A 56 6.57 -0.27 -18.83
CA VAL A 56 7.53 0.30 -19.80
C VAL A 56 8.90 -0.38 -19.80
N GLY A 57 9.06 -1.45 -19.01
CA GLY A 57 10.27 -2.27 -18.99
C GLY A 57 11.36 -1.84 -18.00
N LEU A 58 11.06 -0.95 -17.03
CA LEU A 58 11.97 -0.68 -15.92
C LEU A 58 11.99 -1.88 -14.97
N ARG A 59 13.02 -2.73 -15.10
CA ARG A 59 13.17 -3.99 -14.36
C ARG A 59 14.11 -3.85 -13.16
N GLY A 60 14.01 -4.81 -12.24
CA GLY A 60 14.78 -4.87 -10.99
C GLY A 60 14.72 -3.57 -10.22
N LEU A 61 15.89 -3.10 -9.77
CA LEU A 61 16.04 -1.86 -8.99
C LEU A 61 15.60 -0.58 -9.70
N LEU A 62 15.41 -0.55 -11.03
CA LEU A 62 15.08 0.69 -11.74
C LEU A 62 13.71 1.26 -11.33
N THR A 63 12.68 0.42 -11.25
CA THR A 63 11.34 0.83 -10.83
C THR A 63 11.32 1.41 -9.40
N PRO A 64 11.84 0.72 -8.37
CA PRO A 64 11.85 1.29 -7.03
C PRO A 64 12.78 2.50 -6.88
N LEU A 65 13.88 2.60 -7.63
CA LEU A 65 14.72 3.80 -7.63
C LEU A 65 13.94 5.02 -8.13
N VAL A 66 13.13 4.90 -9.18
CA VAL A 66 12.26 6.00 -9.64
C VAL A 66 11.29 6.42 -8.53
N ILE A 67 10.65 5.46 -7.86
CA ILE A 67 9.74 5.73 -6.73
C ILE A 67 10.47 6.49 -5.62
N VAL A 68 11.67 6.05 -5.22
CA VAL A 68 12.47 6.68 -4.18
C VAL A 68 12.91 8.08 -4.59
N VAL A 69 13.39 8.28 -5.82
CA VAL A 69 13.79 9.60 -6.32
C VAL A 69 12.62 10.58 -6.28
N LEU A 70 11.45 10.18 -6.77
CA LEU A 70 10.26 11.03 -6.74
C LEU A 70 9.81 11.34 -5.30
N ALA A 71 9.88 10.37 -4.40
CA ALA A 71 9.57 10.57 -2.98
C ALA A 71 10.54 11.58 -2.32
N VAL A 72 11.85 11.43 -2.59
CA VAL A 72 12.89 12.34 -2.08
C VAL A 72 12.68 13.75 -2.62
N VAL A 73 12.40 13.90 -3.92
CA VAL A 73 12.09 15.21 -4.53
C VAL A 73 10.88 15.84 -3.82
N GLY A 74 9.81 15.09 -3.59
CA GLY A 74 8.64 15.58 -2.86
C GLY A 74 8.95 16.05 -1.43
N LEU A 75 9.76 15.28 -0.68
CA LEU A 75 10.20 15.66 0.67
C LEU A 75 11.08 16.92 0.64
N VAL A 76 12.05 16.99 -0.26
CA VAL A 76 12.96 18.15 -0.40
C VAL A 76 12.18 19.42 -0.75
N LEU A 77 11.24 19.34 -1.69
CA LEU A 77 10.40 20.48 -2.07
C LEU A 77 9.50 20.96 -0.92
N MET A 78 8.97 20.03 -0.12
CA MET A 78 8.20 20.37 1.08
C MET A 78 9.04 21.12 2.11
N LEU A 79 10.24 20.61 2.41
CA LEU A 79 11.14 21.22 3.39
C LEU A 79 11.64 22.60 2.94
N ARG A 80 12.01 22.75 1.65
CA ARG A 80 12.43 24.05 1.08
C ARG A 80 11.30 25.06 1.04
N GLY A 81 10.06 24.62 0.89
CA GLY A 81 8.88 25.49 0.94
C GLY A 81 8.47 25.93 2.35
N GLY A 82 9.30 25.70 3.38
CA GLY A 82 9.01 26.06 4.78
C GLY A 82 7.92 25.21 5.44
N THR A 83 7.43 24.17 4.76
CA THR A 83 6.40 23.29 5.30
C THR A 83 7.05 22.24 6.20
N ARG A 84 6.60 22.17 7.46
CA ARG A 84 7.11 21.18 8.42
C ARG A 84 6.58 19.79 8.07
N LEU A 85 7.38 18.77 8.39
CA LEU A 85 6.92 17.38 8.37
C LEU A 85 5.67 17.24 9.26
N PRO A 86 4.68 16.43 8.84
CA PRO A 86 3.54 16.11 9.69
C PRO A 86 4.02 15.56 11.03
N ARG A 87 3.55 16.16 12.14
CA ARG A 87 3.77 15.57 13.45
C ARG A 87 2.91 14.30 13.60
N PRO A 88 3.44 13.22 14.20
CA PRO A 88 2.63 12.05 14.52
C PRO A 88 1.49 12.51 15.44
N GLY A 89 0.25 12.31 14.98
CA GLY A 89 -0.97 12.73 15.66
C GLY A 89 -2.02 11.63 15.62
N SER A 90 -3.30 11.98 15.73
CA SER A 90 -4.40 11.00 15.73
C SER A 90 -4.42 10.10 14.50
N ALA A 91 -4.01 10.59 13.32
CA ALA A 91 -3.87 9.78 12.13
C ALA A 91 -2.78 8.69 12.25
N ALA A 92 -1.63 9.03 12.86
CA ALA A 92 -0.57 8.06 13.10
C ALA A 92 -0.98 7.02 14.15
N LEU A 93 -1.69 7.44 15.20
CA LEU A 93 -2.24 6.54 16.21
C LEU A 93 -3.27 5.58 15.60
N LEU A 94 -4.21 6.11 14.79
CA LEU A 94 -5.22 5.31 14.10
C LEU A 94 -4.58 4.29 13.14
N TRP A 95 -3.63 4.74 12.31
CA TRP A 95 -2.88 3.87 11.42
C TRP A 95 -2.18 2.76 12.22
N SER A 96 -1.52 3.09 13.33
CA SER A 96 -0.80 2.13 14.16
C SER A 96 -1.73 1.13 14.84
N ALA A 97 -2.90 1.58 15.32
CA ALA A 97 -3.91 0.71 15.93
C ALA A 97 -4.46 -0.31 14.92
N VAL A 98 -4.75 0.13 13.70
CA VAL A 98 -5.23 -0.77 12.63
C VAL A 98 -4.12 -1.70 12.14
N TYR A 99 -2.91 -1.18 11.95
CA TYR A 99 -1.76 -2.01 11.61
C TYR A 99 -1.54 -3.10 12.65
N GLY A 100 -1.58 -2.75 13.94
CA GLY A 100 -1.48 -3.70 15.05
C GLY A 100 -2.59 -4.74 15.06
N LEU A 101 -3.85 -4.33 14.82
CA LEU A 101 -4.98 -5.26 14.71
C LEU A 101 -4.77 -6.30 13.61
N TYR A 102 -4.33 -5.86 12.42
CA TYR A 102 -4.14 -6.74 11.27
C TYR A 102 -2.89 -7.59 11.39
N MET A 103 -1.83 -7.08 12.02
CA MET A 103 -0.61 -7.84 12.28
C MET A 103 -0.73 -8.82 13.45
N ALA A 104 -1.70 -8.64 14.35
CA ALA A 104 -1.82 -9.43 15.57
C ALA A 104 -1.78 -10.95 15.31
N PRO A 105 -2.52 -11.53 14.35
CA PRO A 105 -2.46 -12.96 14.09
C PRO A 105 -1.07 -13.45 13.72
N VAL A 106 -0.32 -12.68 12.93
CA VAL A 106 1.03 -13.04 12.48
C VAL A 106 2.03 -12.89 13.63
N VAL A 107 2.02 -11.75 14.32
CA VAL A 107 2.95 -11.47 15.42
C VAL A 107 2.77 -12.46 16.58
N LEU A 108 1.52 -12.82 16.90
CA LEU A 108 1.21 -13.77 17.97
C LEU A 108 1.67 -15.21 17.65
N THR A 109 1.96 -15.54 16.39
CA THR A 109 2.58 -16.84 16.06
C THR A 109 4.08 -16.88 16.38
N GLY A 110 4.72 -15.73 16.66
CA GLY A 110 6.16 -15.63 16.91
C GLY A 110 7.05 -15.79 15.66
N SER A 111 6.47 -16.10 14.51
CA SER A 111 7.18 -16.28 13.24
C SER A 111 6.53 -15.47 12.12
N TRP A 112 7.28 -15.19 11.03
CA TRP A 112 6.60 -14.69 9.85
C TRP A 112 5.68 -15.80 9.35
N THR A 113 4.46 -15.43 8.98
CA THR A 113 3.48 -16.32 8.36
C THR A 113 2.54 -15.44 7.55
N TRP A 114 1.84 -16.05 6.60
CA TRP A 114 0.73 -15.41 5.91
C TRP A 114 -0.55 -16.22 6.22
N PRO A 115 -1.61 -15.54 6.68
CA PRO A 115 -2.88 -16.20 6.92
C PRO A 115 -3.52 -16.67 5.60
N GLY A 116 -4.53 -17.54 5.72
CA GLY A 116 -5.31 -18.00 4.58
C GLY A 116 -4.66 -19.11 3.74
N TYR A 117 -3.44 -19.54 4.08
CA TYR A 117 -2.80 -20.69 3.43
C TYR A 117 -3.69 -21.94 3.56
N ASN A 118 -3.96 -22.61 2.42
CA ASN A 118 -4.91 -23.72 2.27
C ASN A 118 -6.41 -23.41 2.51
N PHE A 119 -6.78 -22.17 2.82
CA PHE A 119 -8.19 -21.76 2.80
C PHE A 119 -8.59 -21.31 1.40
N VAL A 120 -7.83 -20.36 0.84
CA VAL A 120 -7.86 -19.98 -0.58
C VAL A 120 -6.42 -19.83 -1.06
N ASN A 121 -6.15 -20.17 -2.32
CA ASN A 121 -4.79 -20.12 -2.87
C ASN A 121 -4.35 -18.70 -3.27
N ASP A 122 -5.18 -17.68 -3.01
CA ASP A 122 -4.97 -16.31 -3.44
C ASP A 122 -3.61 -15.77 -2.99
N THR A 123 -3.24 -15.92 -1.71
CA THR A 123 -1.93 -15.46 -1.20
C THR A 123 -0.75 -15.98 -2.03
N ALA A 124 -0.75 -17.27 -2.38
CA ALA A 124 0.33 -17.87 -3.15
C ALA A 124 0.42 -17.26 -4.56
N VAL A 125 -0.74 -17.00 -5.18
CA VAL A 125 -0.79 -16.33 -6.49
C VAL A 125 -0.28 -14.89 -6.40
N GLN A 126 -0.70 -14.13 -5.38
CA GLN A 126 -0.27 -12.74 -5.20
C GLN A 126 1.24 -12.64 -5.00
N ILE A 127 1.82 -13.55 -4.20
CA ILE A 127 3.27 -13.63 -3.99
C ILE A 127 3.98 -14.03 -5.28
N ALA A 128 3.47 -15.01 -6.03
CA ALA A 128 4.08 -15.44 -7.29
C ALA A 128 4.10 -14.29 -8.33
N VAL A 129 3.01 -13.55 -8.46
CA VAL A 129 2.93 -12.39 -9.36
C VAL A 129 3.90 -11.29 -8.92
N ALA A 130 3.98 -10.99 -7.62
CA ALA A 130 4.91 -9.99 -7.10
C ALA A 130 6.39 -10.40 -7.27
N ASN A 131 6.72 -11.69 -7.18
CA ASN A 131 8.06 -12.21 -7.49
C ASN A 131 8.40 -12.18 -8.98
N TRP A 132 7.40 -12.28 -9.87
CA TRP A 132 7.61 -12.29 -11.31
C TRP A 132 7.96 -10.89 -11.88
N LEU A 133 7.31 -9.85 -11.36
CA LEU A 133 7.37 -8.49 -11.90
C LEU A 133 8.79 -7.87 -11.97
N PRO A 134 9.69 -8.02 -10.97
CA PRO A 134 11.01 -7.39 -11.01
C PRO A 134 11.83 -7.83 -12.23
N GLU A 135 11.83 -9.12 -12.53
CA GLU A 135 12.67 -9.69 -13.59
C GLU A 135 12.01 -9.62 -14.98
N HIS A 136 10.69 -9.80 -15.03
CA HIS A 136 9.95 -10.01 -16.28
C HIS A 136 9.03 -8.83 -16.63
N GLY A 137 8.74 -7.94 -15.68
CA GLY A 137 7.68 -6.96 -15.84
C GLY A 137 6.36 -7.64 -16.16
N ARG A 138 5.63 -7.11 -17.14
CA ARG A 138 4.35 -7.69 -17.60
C ARG A 138 4.48 -8.74 -18.72
N SER A 139 5.68 -9.21 -19.04
CA SER A 139 5.81 -10.26 -20.05
C SER A 139 5.19 -11.56 -19.56
N LEU A 140 4.51 -12.27 -20.45
CA LEU A 140 3.99 -13.60 -20.17
C LEU A 140 5.15 -14.59 -20.03
N PRO A 141 5.04 -15.60 -19.15
CA PRO A 141 5.90 -16.77 -19.21
C PRO A 141 5.91 -17.40 -20.62
N PRO A 142 7.05 -17.94 -21.08
CA PRO A 142 7.23 -18.35 -22.47
C PRO A 142 6.41 -19.59 -22.86
N GLU A 143 6.12 -20.49 -21.92
CA GLU A 143 5.48 -21.78 -22.19
C GLU A 143 4.40 -22.12 -21.15
N ARG A 144 3.28 -22.69 -21.63
CA ARG A 144 2.19 -23.23 -20.81
C ARG A 144 2.45 -24.71 -20.49
N GLY A 145 1.92 -25.19 -19.37
CA GLY A 145 1.98 -26.59 -18.97
C GLY A 145 3.33 -27.04 -18.41
N VAL A 146 4.29 -26.13 -18.25
CA VAL A 146 5.62 -26.42 -17.66
C VAL A 146 5.55 -26.44 -16.13
N SER A 147 4.76 -25.56 -15.53
CA SER A 147 4.43 -25.62 -14.10
C SER A 147 3.11 -24.91 -13.80
N THR A 148 2.42 -25.38 -12.76
CA THR A 148 1.19 -24.75 -12.26
C THR A 148 1.39 -23.27 -11.94
N THR A 149 2.55 -22.89 -11.40
CA THR A 149 2.86 -21.48 -11.08
C THR A 149 2.93 -20.63 -12.35
N LEU A 150 3.60 -21.11 -13.41
CA LEU A 150 3.67 -20.38 -14.68
C LEU A 150 2.29 -20.27 -15.35
N ASP A 151 1.49 -21.33 -15.30
CA ASP A 151 0.13 -21.31 -15.86
C ASP A 151 -0.79 -20.31 -15.14
N VAL A 152 -0.66 -20.21 -13.81
CA VAL A 152 -1.35 -19.18 -13.01
C VAL A 152 -0.88 -17.79 -13.39
N LEU A 153 0.43 -17.56 -13.53
CA LEU A 153 0.97 -16.26 -13.96
C LEU A 153 0.45 -15.84 -15.33
N ILE A 154 0.42 -16.77 -16.30
CA ILE A 154 -0.15 -16.54 -17.62
C ILE A 154 -1.61 -16.11 -17.48
N THR A 155 -2.41 -16.87 -16.73
CA THR A 155 -3.84 -16.60 -16.54
C THR A 155 -4.09 -15.19 -15.96
N TYR A 156 -3.30 -14.78 -14.98
CA TYR A 156 -3.47 -13.48 -14.31
C TYR A 156 -2.99 -12.31 -15.17
N ILE A 157 -1.83 -12.44 -15.80
CA ILE A 157 -1.25 -11.36 -16.62
C ILE A 157 -2.06 -11.17 -17.91
N GLU A 158 -2.42 -12.26 -18.58
CA GLU A 158 -3.21 -12.26 -19.83
C GLU A 158 -4.67 -11.86 -19.57
N GLY A 159 -5.25 -12.31 -18.46
CA GLY A 159 -6.63 -12.00 -18.05
C GLY A 159 -6.87 -10.56 -17.62
N GLY A 160 -5.88 -9.67 -17.72
CA GLY A 160 -6.03 -8.26 -17.36
C GLY A 160 -6.19 -8.02 -15.86
N TYR A 161 -5.68 -8.92 -15.01
CA TYR A 161 -5.78 -8.78 -13.57
C TYR A 161 -5.15 -7.45 -13.08
N PRO A 162 -5.76 -6.77 -12.09
CA PRO A 162 -5.21 -5.51 -11.58
C PRO A 162 -3.90 -5.74 -10.82
N LEU A 163 -2.76 -5.55 -11.49
CA LEU A 163 -1.42 -5.81 -10.93
C LEU A 163 -0.86 -4.67 -10.07
N GLY A 164 -1.59 -3.58 -9.85
CA GLY A 164 -1.05 -2.37 -9.20
C GLY A 164 -0.50 -2.61 -7.79
N SER A 165 -1.24 -3.32 -6.94
CA SER A 165 -0.79 -3.69 -5.59
C SER A 165 0.48 -4.55 -5.62
N HIS A 166 0.54 -5.49 -6.57
CA HIS A 166 1.67 -6.39 -6.79
C HIS A 166 2.91 -5.65 -7.25
N ALA A 167 2.75 -4.70 -8.17
CA ALA A 167 3.84 -3.87 -8.67
C ALA A 167 4.48 -3.07 -7.53
N LEU A 168 3.66 -2.48 -6.64
CA LEU A 168 4.23 -1.78 -5.50
C LEU A 168 4.92 -2.74 -4.52
N LEU A 169 4.32 -3.88 -4.20
CA LEU A 169 4.95 -4.87 -3.31
C LEU A 169 6.29 -5.37 -3.89
N ALA A 170 6.33 -5.67 -5.20
CA ALA A 170 7.53 -6.07 -5.93
C ALA A 170 8.62 -4.99 -5.89
N ALA A 171 8.26 -3.73 -6.10
CA ALA A 171 9.22 -2.62 -6.00
C ALA A 171 9.76 -2.45 -4.58
N LEU A 172 8.92 -2.57 -3.54
CA LEU A 172 9.37 -2.48 -2.15
C LEU A 172 10.27 -3.67 -1.76
N HIS A 173 9.98 -4.86 -2.27
CA HIS A 173 10.83 -6.04 -2.07
C HIS A 173 12.24 -5.82 -2.60
N GLU A 174 12.39 -5.29 -3.82
CA GLU A 174 13.69 -4.99 -4.42
C GLU A 174 14.54 -3.99 -3.59
N LEU A 175 13.91 -3.17 -2.74
CA LEU A 175 14.61 -2.25 -1.82
C LEU A 175 15.10 -2.92 -0.52
N MET A 176 14.71 -4.16 -0.25
CA MET A 176 14.91 -4.82 1.04
C MET A 176 15.49 -6.22 0.84
N PRO A 177 16.45 -6.67 1.66
CA PRO A 177 16.95 -8.04 1.62
C PRO A 177 16.00 -9.01 2.37
N ILE A 178 14.70 -8.97 2.04
CA ILE A 178 13.61 -9.68 2.73
C ILE A 178 12.66 -10.25 1.68
N GLY A 179 12.29 -11.53 1.77
CA GLY A 179 11.47 -12.19 0.75
C GLY A 179 10.07 -11.58 0.63
N VAL A 180 9.47 -11.57 -0.57
CA VAL A 180 8.10 -11.05 -0.80
C VAL A 180 7.08 -11.67 0.16
N ALA A 181 7.23 -12.95 0.45
CA ALA A 181 6.33 -13.70 1.30
C ALA A 181 6.32 -13.19 2.76
N GLU A 182 7.48 -12.75 3.26
CA GLU A 182 7.65 -12.14 4.59
C GLU A 182 7.10 -10.71 4.65
N LEU A 183 7.15 -10.01 3.51
CA LEU A 183 6.66 -8.64 3.35
C LEU A 183 5.14 -8.56 3.11
N TYR A 184 4.53 -9.66 2.67
CA TYR A 184 3.16 -9.72 2.21
C TYR A 184 2.14 -9.23 3.25
N HIS A 185 2.13 -9.85 4.44
CA HIS A 185 1.13 -9.50 5.46
C HIS A 185 1.35 -8.12 6.09
N PRO A 186 2.60 -7.68 6.37
CA PRO A 186 2.88 -6.29 6.72
C PRO A 186 2.38 -5.28 5.68
N PHE A 187 2.51 -5.59 4.40
CA PHE A 187 2.03 -4.73 3.32
C PHE A 187 0.50 -4.57 3.35
N VAL A 188 -0.23 -5.69 3.42
CA VAL A 188 -1.70 -5.67 3.53
C VAL A 188 -2.14 -4.90 4.77
N SER A 189 -1.51 -5.14 5.91
CA SER A 189 -1.80 -4.48 7.19
C SER A 189 -1.55 -2.96 7.12
N ALA A 190 -0.48 -2.54 6.44
CA ALA A 190 -0.18 -1.12 6.26
C ALA A 190 -1.22 -0.41 5.40
N PHE A 191 -1.73 -1.07 4.35
CA PHE A 191 -2.81 -0.54 3.51
C PHE A 191 -4.16 -0.49 4.24
N ALA A 192 -4.46 -1.45 5.11
CA ALA A 192 -5.63 -1.36 6.00
C ALA A 192 -5.54 -0.11 6.90
N GLY A 193 -4.36 0.17 7.46
CA GLY A 193 -4.10 1.40 8.21
C GLY A 193 -4.29 2.67 7.38
N LEU A 194 -3.77 2.70 6.15
CA LEU A 194 -3.94 3.85 5.24
C LEU A 194 -5.42 4.06 4.87
N CYS A 195 -6.18 2.98 4.67
CA CYS A 195 -7.62 3.02 4.46
C CYS A 195 -8.34 3.70 5.63
N ALA A 196 -8.05 3.29 6.87
CA ALA A 196 -8.64 3.90 8.06
C ALA A 196 -8.31 5.40 8.17
N VAL A 197 -7.07 5.80 7.89
CA VAL A 197 -6.70 7.21 7.88
C VAL A 197 -7.49 8.00 6.83
N ALA A 198 -7.63 7.48 5.61
CA ALA A 198 -8.39 8.14 4.54
C ALA A 198 -9.89 8.27 4.92
N LEU A 199 -10.49 7.21 5.45
CA LEU A 199 -11.88 7.22 5.94
C LEU A 199 -12.07 8.22 7.09
N ALA A 200 -11.13 8.30 8.02
CA ALA A 200 -11.20 9.25 9.12
C ALA A 200 -11.14 10.70 8.61
N VAL A 201 -10.30 10.99 7.61
CA VAL A 201 -10.27 12.33 6.99
C VAL A 201 -11.58 12.63 6.26
N LEU A 202 -12.15 11.66 5.55
CA LEU A 202 -13.43 11.80 4.84
C LEU A 202 -14.59 12.09 5.80
N ALA A 203 -14.68 11.34 6.90
CA ALA A 203 -15.79 11.43 7.86
C ALA A 203 -15.64 12.60 8.85
N ARG A 204 -14.42 13.06 9.13
CA ARG A 204 -14.11 14.10 10.14
C ARG A 204 -15.01 15.35 10.05
N PRO A 205 -15.31 15.91 8.88
CA PRO A 205 -16.12 17.12 8.82
C PRO A 205 -17.61 16.89 9.07
N LEU A 206 -18.08 15.63 9.08
CA LEU A 206 -19.50 15.29 9.31
C LEU A 206 -19.77 14.99 10.78
N ILE A 207 -18.85 14.29 11.45
CA ILE A 207 -19.07 13.76 12.80
C ILE A 207 -17.99 14.17 13.82
N GLY A 208 -17.05 15.02 13.41
CA GLY A 208 -15.94 15.47 14.26
C GLY A 208 -14.76 14.48 14.30
N PRO A 209 -13.60 14.89 14.85
CA PRO A 209 -12.35 14.14 14.75
C PRO A 209 -12.35 12.81 15.51
N TRP A 210 -12.92 12.78 16.72
CA TRP A 210 -12.94 11.57 17.57
C TRP A 210 -13.84 10.49 16.99
N TRP A 211 -15.09 10.85 16.65
CA TRP A 211 -16.04 9.92 16.05
C TRP A 211 -15.63 9.47 14.66
N ALA A 212 -14.97 10.32 13.87
CA ALA A 212 -14.43 9.90 12.58
C ALA A 212 -13.29 8.88 12.71
N ALA A 213 -12.40 9.05 13.68
CA ALA A 213 -11.37 8.05 13.96
C ALA A 213 -11.98 6.74 14.43
N PHE A 214 -12.97 6.78 15.33
CA PHE A 214 -13.68 5.60 15.80
C PHE A 214 -14.45 4.90 14.66
N ALA A 215 -15.22 5.65 13.87
CA ALA A 215 -15.98 5.11 12.75
C ALA A 215 -15.07 4.49 11.69
N ALA A 216 -13.93 5.13 11.37
CA ALA A 216 -12.96 4.58 10.44
C ALA A 216 -12.28 3.32 10.98
N PHE A 217 -11.92 3.30 12.27
CA PHE A 217 -11.40 2.10 12.93
C PHE A 217 -12.43 0.98 12.87
N ALA A 218 -13.69 1.22 13.27
CA ALA A 218 -14.76 0.23 13.23
C ALA A 218 -15.05 -0.26 11.80
N ALA A 219 -15.03 0.64 10.81
CA ALA A 219 -15.22 0.30 9.41
C ALA A 219 -14.10 -0.62 8.89
N VAL A 220 -12.86 -0.46 9.34
CA VAL A 220 -11.76 -1.34 8.93
C VAL A 220 -11.63 -2.57 9.84
N ALA A 221 -12.09 -2.50 11.08
CA ALA A 221 -12.09 -3.63 12.02
C ALA A 221 -13.30 -4.58 11.81
N ASN A 222 -14.23 -4.24 10.91
CA ASN A 222 -15.39 -5.07 10.65
C ASN A 222 -14.98 -6.45 10.13
N ASN A 223 -15.79 -7.47 10.45
CA ASN A 223 -15.46 -8.86 10.13
C ASN A 223 -15.20 -9.10 8.64
N LEU A 224 -16.01 -8.53 7.74
CA LEU A 224 -15.85 -8.74 6.30
C LEU A 224 -14.49 -8.22 5.81
N PHE A 225 -14.14 -6.98 6.16
CA PHE A 225 -12.90 -6.36 5.72
C PHE A 225 -11.66 -7.04 6.33
N TYR A 226 -11.75 -7.41 7.60
CA TYR A 226 -10.71 -8.15 8.30
C TYR A 226 -10.47 -9.54 7.70
N GLN A 227 -11.54 -10.28 7.41
CA GLN A 227 -11.46 -11.62 6.80
C GLN A 227 -10.83 -11.58 5.41
N TYR A 228 -11.12 -10.57 4.57
CA TYR A 228 -10.45 -10.43 3.28
C TYR A 228 -8.92 -10.32 3.44
N ALA A 229 -8.44 -9.52 4.39
CA ALA A 229 -7.00 -9.45 4.63
C ALA A 229 -6.42 -10.79 5.09
N LEU A 230 -7.14 -11.52 5.95
CA LEU A 230 -6.69 -12.85 6.42
C LEU A 230 -6.70 -13.92 5.31
N GLN A 231 -7.56 -13.78 4.31
CA GLN A 231 -7.66 -14.71 3.19
C GLN A 231 -6.64 -14.43 2.08
N GLY A 232 -5.76 -13.44 2.25
CA GLY A 232 -4.78 -13.11 1.21
C GLY A 232 -5.34 -12.28 0.06
N ASN A 233 -6.43 -11.58 0.29
CA ASN A 233 -7.08 -10.75 -0.72
C ASN A 233 -6.50 -9.33 -0.71
N MET A 234 -5.22 -9.21 -1.08
CA MET A 234 -4.47 -7.95 -1.08
C MET A 234 -5.09 -6.90 -2.00
N LYS A 235 -5.59 -7.30 -3.19
CA LYS A 235 -6.22 -6.35 -4.12
C LYS A 235 -7.45 -5.69 -3.50
N GLU A 236 -8.23 -6.40 -2.69
CA GLU A 236 -9.46 -5.89 -2.05
C GLU A 236 -9.12 -4.83 -1.02
N VAL A 237 -8.15 -5.12 -0.14
CA VAL A 237 -7.69 -4.18 0.90
C VAL A 237 -7.08 -2.93 0.27
N VAL A 238 -6.21 -3.11 -0.72
CA VAL A 238 -5.57 -2.00 -1.43
C VAL A 238 -6.60 -1.20 -2.23
N THR A 239 -7.57 -1.85 -2.87
CA THR A 239 -8.67 -1.17 -3.59
C THR A 239 -9.53 -0.36 -2.64
N ALA A 240 -9.89 -0.90 -1.47
CA ALA A 240 -10.63 -0.12 -0.48
C ALA A 240 -9.84 1.10 -0.01
N ALA A 241 -8.53 0.96 0.23
CA ALA A 241 -7.67 2.07 0.59
C ALA A 241 -7.59 3.15 -0.52
N THR A 242 -7.47 2.74 -1.79
CA THR A 242 -7.40 3.68 -2.92
C THR A 242 -8.74 4.37 -3.15
N LEU A 243 -9.87 3.66 -3.01
CA LEU A 243 -11.22 4.22 -3.08
C LEU A 243 -11.49 5.21 -1.95
N ALA A 244 -11.17 4.85 -0.71
CA ALA A 244 -11.29 5.74 0.45
C ALA A 244 -10.43 7.01 0.27
N THR A 245 -9.21 6.85 -0.23
CA THR A 245 -8.30 7.98 -0.54
C THR A 245 -8.90 8.88 -1.61
N THR A 246 -9.42 8.31 -2.69
CA THR A 246 -10.06 9.04 -3.78
C THR A 246 -11.26 9.83 -3.28
N ALA A 247 -12.15 9.19 -2.50
CA ALA A 247 -13.31 9.83 -1.92
C ALA A 247 -12.92 10.97 -0.95
N ALA A 248 -11.90 10.75 -0.12
CA ALA A 248 -11.41 11.76 0.81
C ALA A 248 -10.81 12.98 0.08
N VAL A 249 -10.01 12.75 -0.96
CA VAL A 249 -9.43 13.82 -1.80
C VAL A 249 -10.53 14.57 -2.56
N ALA A 250 -11.50 13.87 -3.14
CA ALA A 250 -12.63 14.49 -3.84
C ALA A 250 -13.49 15.34 -2.88
N GLY A 251 -13.90 14.76 -1.75
CA GLY A 251 -14.69 15.44 -0.74
C GLY A 251 -13.98 16.64 -0.10
N TRP A 252 -12.66 16.61 -0.04
CA TRP A 252 -11.86 17.74 0.42
C TRP A 252 -11.68 18.83 -0.65
N SER A 253 -11.44 18.43 -1.91
CA SER A 253 -11.25 19.37 -3.04
C SER A 253 -12.53 20.16 -3.33
N LEU A 254 -13.69 19.50 -3.29
CA LEU A 254 -15.00 20.15 -3.47
C LEU A 254 -15.29 21.24 -2.42
N ARG A 255 -14.74 21.12 -1.21
CA ARG A 255 -14.89 22.14 -0.16
C ARG A 255 -13.96 23.32 -0.34
N HIS A 256 -12.84 23.14 -1.04
CA HIS A 256 -11.88 24.21 -1.32
C HIS A 256 -12.27 25.04 -2.53
N LEU A 257 -13.11 24.48 -3.42
CA LEU A 257 -13.64 25.17 -4.59
C LEU A 257 -14.93 25.96 -4.29
N ARG A 258 -15.51 25.83 -3.09
CA ARG A 258 -16.67 26.59 -2.61
C ARG A 258 -16.21 27.71 -1.70
#